data_AF-A0A1C6B8Z3-F1
#
_entry.id   AF-A0A1C6B8Z3-F1
#
_cell.length_a   1.000
_cell.length_b   1.000
_cell.length_c   1.000
_cell.angle_alpha   90.00
_cell.angle_beta   90.00
_cell.angle_gamma   90.00
#
_symmetry.space_group_name_H-M   'P 1'
#
loop_
_entity.id
_entity.type
_entity.pdbx_description
1 polymer ?
#
loop_
_entity_poly.entity_id
_entity_poly.type
_entity_poly.pdbx_seq_one_letter_code
_entity_poly.pdbx_strand_id
1 'polypeptide(L)'
;MLRRLETMVLMGMEIPLAAIQRQIASAIDIVIHIGRLRDKSRKVLQVVEVLGYRNKKIETQVLYEFRENPEKKERITGEWKQIHDLIHKAKLFSAGY
;
A
#
# COMPACT_ATOMS: atom_id res chain seq x y z
N MET A 1 -0.63 5.57 5.79
CA MET A 1 0.27 4.43 5.55
C MET A 1 1.75 4.85 5.47
N LEU A 2 2.11 5.87 4.67
CA LEU A 2 3.52 6.19 4.37
C LEU A 2 4.24 7.10 5.39
N ARG A 3 3.53 7.69 6.36
CA ARG A 3 4.12 8.61 7.36
C ARG A 3 5.32 8.04 8.10
N ARG A 4 5.35 6.73 8.38
CA ARG A 4 6.49 6.10 9.06
C ARG A 4 7.76 6.14 8.21
N LEU A 5 7.65 5.98 6.89
CA LEU A 5 8.79 6.12 5.97
C LEU A 5 9.27 7.56 5.92
N GLU A 6 8.36 8.52 5.88
CA GLU A 6 8.69 9.95 5.93
C GLU A 6 9.47 10.28 7.22
N THR A 7 8.97 9.84 8.38
CA THR A 7 9.65 10.04 9.67
C THR A 7 11.02 9.37 9.72
N MET A 8 11.17 8.14 9.20
CA MET A 8 12.46 7.44 9.17
C MET A 8 13.52 8.20 8.38
N VAL A 9 13.16 8.83 7.26
CA VAL A 9 14.10 9.60 6.43
C VAL A 9 14.44 10.94 7.07
N LEU A 10 13.46 11.62 7.66
CA LEU A 10 13.67 12.91 8.34
C LEU A 10 14.62 12.82 9.55
N MET A 11 14.72 11.65 10.19
CA MET A 11 15.66 11.45 11.30
C MET A 11 17.13 11.35 10.84
N GLY A 12 17.39 11.15 9.54
CA GLY A 12 18.73 10.97 9.00
C GLY A 12 19.37 12.23 8.39
N MET A 13 18.57 13.15 7.85
CA MET A 13 19.00 14.37 7.15
C MET A 13 17.87 15.41 7.09
N GLU A 14 18.20 16.70 7.04
CA GLU A 14 17.22 17.78 6.78
C GLU A 14 16.86 17.87 5.29
N ILE A 15 16.12 16.88 4.80
CA ILE A 15 15.56 16.89 3.44
C ILE A 15 14.14 17.49 3.49
N PRO A 16 13.77 18.38 2.55
CA PRO A 16 12.39 18.85 2.46
C PRO A 16 11.41 17.67 2.31
N LEU A 17 10.33 17.65 3.11
CA LEU A 17 9.33 16.57 3.11
C LEU A 17 8.81 16.23 1.71
N ALA A 18 8.61 17.25 0.86
CA ALA A 18 8.18 17.06 -0.53
C ALA A 18 9.18 16.26 -1.37
N ALA A 19 10.48 16.42 -1.15
CA ALA A 19 11.50 15.64 -1.85
C ALA A 19 11.50 14.18 -1.39
N ILE A 20 11.34 13.93 -0.08
CA ILE A 20 11.19 12.58 0.49
C ILE A 20 9.95 11.89 -0.11
N GLN A 21 8.81 12.59 -0.14
CA GLN A 21 7.57 12.05 -0.70
C GLN A 21 7.69 11.71 -2.19
N ARG A 22 8.39 12.55 -2.97
CA ARG A 22 8.68 12.25 -4.38
C ARG A 22 9.55 11.01 -4.52
N GLN A 23 10.60 10.88 -3.71
CA GLN A 23 11.48 9.71 -3.74
C GLN A 23 10.72 8.42 -3.37
N ILE A 24 9.91 8.46 -2.31
CA ILE A 24 9.07 7.32 -1.91
C ILE A 24 8.12 6.95 -3.06
N ALA A 25 7.45 7.95 -3.66
CA ALA A 25 6.50 7.73 -4.74
C ALA A 25 7.15 7.21 -6.03
N SER A 26 8.42 7.54 -6.30
CA SER A 26 9.15 7.02 -7.46
C SER A 26 9.75 5.63 -7.23
N ALA A 27 10.05 5.29 -5.98
CA ALA A 27 10.75 4.06 -5.63
C ALA A 27 9.81 2.89 -5.32
N ILE A 28 8.57 3.15 -4.94
CA ILE A 28 7.60 2.14 -4.50
C ILE A 28 6.46 2.09 -5.51
N ASP A 29 6.25 0.91 -6.12
CA ASP A 29 5.13 0.68 -7.05
C ASP A 29 3.90 0.11 -6.32
N ILE A 30 4.11 -0.87 -5.44
CA ILE A 30 3.04 -1.60 -4.72
C ILE A 30 3.34 -1.61 -3.22
N VAL A 31 2.29 -1.42 -2.41
CA VAL A 31 2.35 -1.61 -0.96
C VAL A 31 1.34 -2.66 -0.52
N ILE A 32 1.83 -3.66 0.22
CA ILE A 32 1.02 -4.71 0.81
C ILE A 32 0.88 -4.42 2.30
N HIS A 33 -0.33 -4.06 2.73
CA HIS A 33 -0.60 -3.78 4.14
C HIS A 33 -1.03 -5.05 4.86
N ILE A 34 -0.20 -5.51 5.81
CA ILE A 34 -0.50 -6.63 6.68
C ILE A 34 -0.96 -6.10 8.04
N GLY A 35 -2.06 -6.63 8.55
CA GLY A 35 -2.59 -6.31 9.87
C GLY A 35 -2.76 -7.54 10.75
N ARG A 36 -2.69 -7.33 12.08
CA ARG A 36 -3.06 -8.34 13.07
C ARG A 36 -4.53 -8.14 13.43
N LEU A 37 -5.31 -9.19 13.29
CA LEU A 37 -6.75 -9.19 13.54
C LEU A 37 -7.07 -9.58 14.99
N ARG A 38 -8.34 -9.44 15.39
CA ARG A 38 -8.82 -9.76 16.76
C ARG A 38 -8.59 -11.22 17.14
N ASP A 39 -8.59 -12.14 16.18
CA ASP A 39 -8.27 -13.56 16.37
C ASP A 39 -6.75 -13.83 16.44
N LYS A 40 -5.93 -12.77 16.57
CA LYS A 40 -4.46 -12.77 16.56
C LYS A 40 -3.82 -13.20 15.24
N SER A 41 -4.60 -13.60 14.23
CA SER A 41 -4.07 -13.94 12.92
C SER A 41 -3.52 -12.71 12.20
N ARG A 42 -2.55 -12.91 11.31
CA ARG A 42 -2.06 -11.87 10.40
C ARG A 42 -2.64 -12.11 9.02
N LYS A 43 -3.18 -11.06 8.41
CA LYS A 43 -3.71 -11.10 7.04
C LYS A 43 -3.29 -9.87 6.26
N VAL A 44 -3.19 -10.03 4.95
CA VAL A 44 -3.11 -8.89 4.03
C VAL A 44 -4.46 -8.20 4.03
N LEU A 45 -4.50 -6.98 4.56
CA LEU A 45 -5.71 -6.16 4.65
C LEU A 45 -5.98 -5.44 3.34
N GLN A 46 -4.94 -4.87 2.72
CA GLN A 46 -5.06 -4.14 1.46
C GLN A 46 -3.79 -4.32 0.62
N VAL A 47 -3.99 -4.37 -0.70
CA VAL A 47 -2.93 -4.23 -1.70
C VAL A 47 -3.17 -2.91 -2.42
N VAL A 48 -2.17 -2.04 -2.42
CA VAL A 48 -2.29 -0.66 -2.86
C VAL A 48 -1.23 -0.37 -3.92
N GLU A 49 -1.65 0.22 -5.03
CA GLU A 49 -0.77 0.77 -6.04
C GLU A 49 -0.41 2.23 -5.70
N VAL A 50 0.85 2.58 -5.87
CA VAL A 50 1.32 3.97 -5.78
C VAL A 50 1.22 4.60 -7.17
N LEU A 51 0.42 5.66 -7.28
CA LEU A 51 0.18 6.36 -8.54
C LEU A 51 1.21 7.48 -8.81
N GLY A 52 2.00 7.81 -7.79
CA GLY A 52 3.04 8.84 -7.86
C GLY A 52 2.78 10.00 -6.90
N TYR A 53 3.41 11.14 -7.17
CA TYR A 53 3.30 12.35 -6.35
C TYR A 53 2.60 13.47 -7.12
N ARG A 54 1.38 13.84 -6.69
CA ARG A 54 0.55 14.90 -7.29
C ARG A 54 -0.10 15.72 -6.19
N ASN A 55 -0.46 16.97 -6.46
CA ASN A 55 -1.17 17.84 -5.49
C ASN A 55 -0.50 17.91 -4.09
N LYS A 56 0.84 17.89 -4.07
CA LYS A 56 1.67 17.87 -2.85
C LYS A 56 1.46 16.65 -1.93
N LYS A 57 0.97 15.52 -2.46
CA LYS A 57 0.79 14.27 -1.73
C LYS A 57 1.13 13.06 -2.60
N ILE A 58 1.40 11.94 -1.94
CA ILE A 58 1.50 10.64 -2.63
C ILE A 58 0.08 10.17 -2.92
N GLU A 59 -0.23 9.96 -4.18
CA GLU A 59 -1.51 9.40 -4.62
C GLU A 59 -1.38 7.88 -4.70
N THR A 60 -2.42 7.20 -4.22
CA THR A 60 -2.45 5.74 -4.12
C THR A 60 -3.84 5.22 -4.45
N GLN A 61 -3.92 4.01 -4.98
CA GLN A 61 -5.17 3.33 -5.32
C GLN A 61 -5.21 1.94 -4.70
N VAL A 62 -6.32 1.58 -4.05
CA VAL A 62 -6.51 0.23 -3.53
C VAL A 62 -6.84 -0.71 -4.69
N LEU A 63 -6.01 -1.73 -4.90
CA LEU A 63 -6.26 -2.78 -5.89
C LEU A 63 -7.14 -3.87 -5.30
N TYR A 64 -6.79 -4.31 -4.09
CA TYR A 64 -7.50 -5.36 -3.37
C TYR A 64 -7.71 -4.98 -1.92
N GLU A 65 -8.87 -5.35 -1.39
CA GLU A 65 -9.22 -5.16 0.02
C GLU A 65 -9.77 -6.45 0.61
N PHE A 66 -9.28 -6.81 1.79
CA PHE A 66 -9.78 -7.94 2.55
C PHE A 66 -11.10 -7.58 3.23
N ARG A 67 -12.15 -8.35 2.93
CA ARG A 67 -13.46 -8.22 3.59
C ARG A 67 -13.69 -9.41 4.50
N GLU A 68 -13.88 -9.13 5.79
CA GLU A 68 -14.20 -10.16 6.78
C GLU A 68 -15.57 -10.79 6.48
N ASN A 69 -15.66 -12.10 6.60
CA ASN A 69 -16.95 -12.79 6.68
C ASN A 69 -17.43 -12.76 8.14
N PRO A 70 -18.59 -12.14 8.44
CA PRO A 70 -19.09 -11.98 9.81
C PRO A 70 -19.57 -13.29 10.45
N GLU A 71 -19.79 -14.36 9.68
CA GLU A 71 -20.44 -15.59 10.15
C GLU A 71 -19.53 -16.45 11.05
N LYS A 72 -18.20 -16.38 10.89
CA LYS A 72 -17.25 -17.18 11.68
C LYS A 72 -16.69 -16.37 12.85
N LYS A 73 -17.10 -16.72 14.07
CA LYS A 73 -16.72 -16.00 15.30
C LYS A 73 -15.35 -16.41 15.87
N GLU A 74 -14.93 -17.66 15.72
CA GLU A 74 -13.69 -18.16 16.33
C GLU A 74 -12.43 -17.79 15.54
N ARG A 75 -12.52 -17.79 14.21
CA ARG A 75 -11.42 -17.43 13.32
C ARG A 75 -11.93 -16.49 12.25
N ILE A 76 -11.24 -15.37 12.07
CA ILE A 76 -11.59 -14.43 11.02
C ILE A 76 -11.23 -15.06 9.68
N THR A 77 -12.27 -15.30 8.90
CA THR A 77 -12.17 -15.63 7.48
C THR A 77 -12.69 -14.46 6.67
N GLY A 78 -12.37 -14.44 5.39
CA GLY A 78 -12.78 -13.38 4.50
C GLY A 78 -12.20 -13.63 3.12
N GLU A 79 -12.58 -12.76 2.19
CA GLU A 79 -12.14 -12.80 0.81
C GLU A 79 -11.53 -11.46 0.42
N TRP A 80 -10.59 -11.49 -0.54
CA TRP A 80 -10.12 -10.26 -1.15
C TRP A 80 -11.09 -9.86 -2.25
N LYS A 81 -11.63 -8.64 -2.15
CA LYS A 81 -12.37 -8.00 -3.23
C LYS A 81 -11.41 -7.16 -4.03
N GLN A 82 -11.41 -7.36 -5.34
CA GLN A 82 -10.79 -6.41 -6.26
C GLN A 82 -11.61 -5.12 -6.24
N ILE A 83 -10.93 -3.99 -6.03
CA ILE A 83 -11.55 -2.66 -6.00
C ILE A 83 -11.22 -1.91 -7.29
N HIS A 84 -9.97 -1.98 -7.76
CA HIS A 84 -9.55 -1.36 -9.01
C HIS A 84 -8.58 -2.25 -9.80
N ASP A 85 -8.43 -1.96 -11.09
CA ASP A 85 -7.39 -2.53 -11.93
C ASP A 85 -6.05 -1.81 -11.73
N LEU A 86 -4.96 -2.54 -11.97
CA LEU A 86 -3.61 -1.99 -11.97
C LEU A 86 -3.43 -0.98 -13.12
N ILE A 87 -2.92 0.21 -12.83
CA ILE A 87 -2.74 1.29 -13.82
C ILE A 87 -1.34 1.20 -14.46
N HIS A 88 -0.28 1.14 -13.65
CA HIS A 88 1.11 1.16 -14.08
C HIS A 88 1.61 -0.24 -14.45
N LYS A 89 1.38 -0.63 -15.71
CA LYS A 89 1.81 -1.93 -16.24
C LYS A 89 3.13 -1.89 -17.02
N ALA A 90 3.69 -0.71 -17.28
CA ALA A 90 4.88 -0.56 -18.13
C ALA A 90 6.07 -1.41 -17.64
N LYS A 91 6.39 -1.37 -16.35
CA LYS A 91 7.45 -2.20 -15.74
C LYS A 91 7.18 -3.69 -15.87
N LEU A 92 5.91 -4.09 -15.75
CA LEU A 92 5.49 -5.50 -15.86
C LEU A 92 5.73 -6.00 -17.29
N PHE A 93 5.31 -5.23 -18.30
CA PHE A 93 5.56 -5.55 -19.71
C PHE A 93 7.06 -5.52 -20.05
N SER A 94 7.81 -4.54 -19.54
CA SER A 94 9.27 -4.49 -19.70
C SER A 94 10.00 -5.69 -19.08
N ALA A 95 9.40 -6.36 -18.09
CA ALA A 95 9.93 -7.56 -17.48
C ALA A 95 9.60 -8.86 -18.24
N GLY A 96 8.95 -8.76 -19.41
CA GLY A 96 8.63 -9.90 -20.29
C GLY A 96 7.29 -10.59 -19.99
N TYR A 97 6.37 -9.89 -19.31
CA TYR A 97 4.97 -10.30 -19.14
C TYR A 97 4.04 -9.66 -20.16
#